data_AF-X1HW98-F1
#
_entry.id   AF-X1HW98-F1
#
_cell.length_a   1.000
_cell.length_b   1.000
_cell.length_c   1.000
_cell.angle_alpha   90.00
_cell.angle_beta   90.00
_cell.angle_gamma   90.00
#
_symmetry.space_group_name_H-M   'P 1'
#
loop_
_entity.id
_entity.type
_entity.pdbx_description
1 polymer ?
#
loop_
_entity_poly.entity_id
_entity_poly.type
_entity_poly.pdbx_seq_one_letter_code
_entity_poly.pdbx_strand_id
1 'polypeptide(L)'
;MPELPEVETIKNELAPHIIGHTVTGVTLFWQGIVRQPSVEEFCSRLIGQKITGMERRGKYLIFGLTSGEALISHLKMTGSLLLKP
;
A
#
# COMPACT_ATOMS: atom_id res chain seq x y z
N MET A 1 17.26 -2.71 4.95
CA MET A 1 16.71 -1.37 4.71
C MET A 1 16.57 -1.24 3.21
N PRO A 2 15.36 -1.31 2.66
CA PRO A 2 15.16 -1.04 1.23
C PRO A 2 15.58 0.40 0.94
N GLU A 3 16.53 0.57 0.02
CA GLU A 3 16.93 1.88 -0.47
C GLU A 3 16.04 2.27 -1.67
N LEU A 4 16.32 3.43 -2.27
CA LEU A 4 15.52 3.94 -3.39
C LEU A 4 15.39 2.94 -4.54
N PRO A 5 16.47 2.24 -4.98
CA PRO A 5 16.38 1.26 -6.06
C PRO A 5 15.48 0.08 -5.71
N GLU A 6 15.58 -0.48 -4.49
CA GLU A 6 14.77 -1.62 -4.08
C GLU A 6 13.29 -1.27 -3.97
N VAL A 7 12.97 -0.08 -3.47
CA VAL A 7 11.58 0.40 -3.41
C VAL A 7 11.02 0.59 -4.83
N GLU A 8 11.83 1.05 -5.77
CA GLU A 8 11.45 1.17 -7.19
C GLU A 8 11.22 -0.21 -7.83
N THR A 9 12.09 -1.18 -7.55
CA THR A 9 11.91 -2.58 -7.99
C THR A 9 10.61 -3.16 -7.47
N ILE A 10 10.33 -3.02 -6.16
CA ILE A 10 9.08 -3.50 -5.55
C ILE A 10 7.85 -2.88 -6.23
N LYS A 11 7.90 -1.58 -6.55
CA LYS A 11 6.81 -0.91 -7.29
C LYS A 11 6.61 -1.54 -8.67
N ASN A 12 7.68 -1.70 -9.43
CA ASN A 12 7.61 -2.23 -10.80
C ASN A 12 7.15 -3.70 -10.84
N GLU A 13 7.52 -4.50 -9.85
CA GLU A 13 7.07 -5.88 -9.73
C GLU A 13 5.61 -5.97 -9.28
N LEU A 14 5.17 -5.16 -8.32
CA LEU A 14 3.83 -5.29 -7.74
C LEU A 14 2.74 -4.64 -8.60
N ALA A 15 3.02 -3.49 -9.21
CA ALA A 15 2.03 -2.67 -9.92
C ALA A 15 1.21 -3.44 -10.98
N PRO A 16 1.82 -4.27 -11.86
CA PRO A 16 1.08 -5.02 -12.87
C PRO A 16 0.06 -6.02 -12.30
N HIS A 17 0.24 -6.45 -11.05
CA HIS A 17 -0.60 -7.46 -10.43
C HIS A 17 -1.71 -6.89 -9.55
N ILE A 18 -1.62 -5.63 -9.12
CA ILE A 18 -2.57 -5.04 -8.17
C ILE A 18 -3.40 -3.90 -8.78
N ILE A 19 -2.90 -3.22 -9.80
CA ILE A 19 -3.65 -2.13 -10.44
C ILE A 19 -4.89 -2.70 -11.12
N GLY A 20 -6.03 -2.08 -10.88
CA GLY A 20 -7.33 -2.53 -11.39
C GLY A 20 -8.12 -3.41 -10.41
N HIS A 21 -7.47 -3.96 -9.39
CA HIS A 21 -8.14 -4.77 -8.35
C HIS A 21 -8.80 -3.91 -7.27
N THR A 22 -9.91 -4.41 -6.73
CA THR A 22 -10.66 -3.80 -5.64
C THR A 22 -10.31 -4.46 -4.31
N VAL A 23 -10.06 -3.64 -3.28
CA VAL A 23 -9.84 -4.11 -1.90
C VAL A 23 -11.16 -4.60 -1.33
N THR A 24 -11.26 -5.90 -1.05
CA THR A 24 -12.49 -6.52 -0.50
C THR A 24 -12.46 -6.62 1.03
N GLY A 25 -11.28 -6.58 1.63
CA GLY A 25 -11.09 -6.70 3.07
C GLY A 25 -9.69 -6.27 3.47
N VAL A 26 -9.56 -5.89 4.74
CA VAL A 26 -8.27 -5.50 5.35
C VAL A 26 -8.13 -6.25 6.67
N THR A 27 -6.98 -6.87 6.88
CA THR A 27 -6.65 -7.53 8.15
C THR A 27 -5.37 -6.92 8.71
N LEU A 28 -5.44 -6.44 9.95
CA LEU A 28 -4.32 -5.82 10.64
C LEU A 28 -3.91 -6.70 11.82
N PHE A 29 -2.77 -7.38 11.70
CA PHE A 29 -2.20 -8.17 12.80
C PHE A 29 -1.61 -7.29 13.91
N TRP A 30 -1.17 -6.07 13.56
CA TRP A 30 -0.69 -5.08 14.50
C TRP A 30 -1.26 -3.71 14.15
N GLN A 31 -2.11 -3.19 15.02
CA GLN A 31 -2.83 -1.92 14.81
C GLN A 31 -1.89 -0.70 14.74
N GLY A 32 -0.75 -0.73 15.43
CA GLY A 32 0.21 0.37 15.47
C GLY A 32 0.93 0.65 14.14
N ILE A 33 0.72 -0.19 13.11
CA ILE A 33 1.23 0.07 11.75
C ILE A 33 0.49 1.24 11.09
N VAL A 34 -0.78 1.47 11.46
CA VAL A 34 -1.59 2.58 10.97
C VAL A 34 -1.33 3.78 11.87
N ARG A 35 -0.62 4.77 11.32
CA ARG A 35 -0.31 6.01 12.07
C ARG A 35 -1.47 6.99 12.09
N GLN A 36 -2.17 7.11 10.96
CA GLN A 36 -3.33 7.95 10.76
C GLN A 36 -4.09 7.46 9.51
N PRO A 37 -5.43 7.50 9.49
CA PRO A 37 -6.35 7.87 10.57
C PRO A 37 -6.47 6.75 11.64
N SER A 38 -7.58 6.68 12.39
CA SER A 38 -7.85 5.52 13.25
C SER A 38 -7.91 4.22 12.42
N VAL A 39 -7.73 3.07 13.08
CA VAL A 39 -7.74 1.76 12.40
C VAL A 39 -9.08 1.49 11.73
N GLU A 40 -10.19 1.81 12.40
CA GLU A 40 -11.54 1.62 11.88
C GLU A 40 -11.77 2.47 10.63
N GLU A 41 -11.34 3.73 10.68
CA GLU A 41 -11.46 4.66 9.55
C GLU A 41 -10.53 4.27 8.40
N PHE A 42 -9.32 3.80 8.70
CA PHE A 42 -8.40 3.31 7.70
C PHE A 42 -8.98 2.13 6.93
N CYS A 43 -9.54 1.14 7.64
CA CYS A 43 -10.18 -0.02 7.01
C CYS A 43 -11.41 0.40 6.18
N SER A 44 -12.28 1.26 6.71
CA SER A 44 -13.49 1.68 6.02
C SER A 44 -13.21 2.49 4.75
N ARG A 45 -12.17 3.33 4.76
CA ARG A 45 -11.74 4.10 3.57
C ARG A 45 -11.09 3.23 2.50
N LEU A 46 -10.50 2.09 2.85
CA LEU A 46 -9.85 1.19 1.89
C LEU A 46 -10.81 0.20 1.25
N ILE A 47 -11.72 -0.39 2.03
CA ILE A 47 -12.62 -1.43 1.53
C ILE A 47 -13.55 -0.85 0.46
N GLY A 48 -13.67 -1.56 -0.67
CA GLY A 48 -14.43 -1.14 -1.84
C GLY A 48 -13.64 -0.28 -2.83
N GLN A 49 -12.44 0.18 -2.47
CA GLN A 49 -11.62 1.00 -3.34
C GLN A 49 -10.82 0.16 -4.33
N LYS A 50 -10.77 0.63 -5.57
CA LYS A 50 -9.91 0.06 -6.61
C LYS A 50 -8.57 0.78 -6.63
N ILE A 51 -7.50 0.01 -6.74
CA ILE A 51 -6.14 0.54 -6.91
C ILE A 51 -6.00 1.03 -8.35
N THR A 52 -5.77 2.33 -8.53
CA THR A 52 -5.70 2.99 -9.84
C THR A 52 -4.26 3.15 -10.34
N GLY A 53 -3.30 3.14 -9.43
CA GLY A 53 -1.90 3.35 -9.76
C GLY A 53 -0.99 3.06 -8.57
N MET A 54 0.30 2.99 -8.85
CA MET A 54 1.34 2.82 -7.84
C MET A 54 2.53 3.70 -8.18
N GLU A 55 2.91 4.55 -7.25
CA GLU A 55 4.01 5.50 -7.37
C GLU A 55 5.00 5.32 -6.23
N ARG A 56 6.18 5.93 -6.38
CA ARG A 56 7.19 5.99 -5.34
C ARG A 56 7.65 7.43 -5.15
N ARG A 57 7.74 7.85 -3.89
CA ARG A 57 8.40 9.11 -3.50
C ARG A 57 9.43 8.83 -2.41
N GLY A 58 10.71 8.94 -2.75
CA GLY A 58 11.77 8.54 -1.83
C GLY A 58 11.62 7.06 -1.43
N LYS A 59 11.57 6.78 -0.13
CA LYS A 59 11.38 5.41 0.42
C LYS A 59 9.91 5.06 0.70
N TYR A 60 8.98 5.87 0.20
CA TYR A 60 7.54 5.65 0.32
C TYR A 60 6.97 5.06 -0.96
N LEU A 61 6.12 4.05 -0.80
CA LEU A 61 5.22 3.55 -1.82
C LEU A 61 3.86 4.22 -1.66
N ILE A 62 3.27 4.64 -2.77
CA ILE A 62 2.01 5.39 -2.81
C ILE A 62 1.07 4.63 -3.75
N PHE A 63 -0.06 4.18 -3.23
CA PHE A 63 -1.07 3.45 -3.99
C PHE A 63 -2.27 4.37 -4.21
N GLY A 64 -2.54 4.71 -5.47
CA GLY A 64 -3.68 5.55 -5.83
C GLY A 64 -4.99 4.76 -5.71
N LEU A 65 -6.04 5.41 -5.22
CA LEU A 65 -7.37 4.82 -5.03
C LEU A 65 -8.43 5.55 -5.85
N THR A 66 -9.53 4.87 -6.15
CA THR A 66 -10.67 5.46 -6.88
C THR A 66 -11.36 6.63 -6.19
N SER A 67 -11.20 6.84 -4.87
CA SER A 67 -11.70 8.04 -4.17
C SER A 67 -10.90 9.30 -4.50
N GLY A 68 -9.72 9.17 -5.11
CA GLY A 68 -8.74 10.25 -5.20
C GLY A 68 -7.82 10.34 -3.98
N GLU A 69 -8.01 9.49 -2.97
CA GLU A 69 -7.06 9.32 -1.86
C GLU A 69 -5.91 8.38 -2.27
N ALA A 70 -4.89 8.29 -1.39
CA ALA A 70 -3.78 7.37 -1.56
C ALA A 70 -3.45 6.63 -0.26
N LEU A 71 -3.16 5.33 -0.38
CA LEU A 71 -2.53 4.56 0.68
C LEU A 71 -1.02 4.77 0.60
N ILE A 72 -0.39 5.13 1.72
CA ILE A 72 1.05 5.39 1.79
C ILE A 72 1.70 4.34 2.70
N SER A 73 2.72 3.67 2.19
CA SER A 73 3.48 2.65 2.93
C SER A 73 4.97 2.97 2.95
N HIS A 74 5.63 2.70 4.08
CA HIS A 74 7.07 2.85 4.25
C HIS A 74 7.64 1.58 4.90
N LEU A 75 8.53 0.89 4.19
CA LEU A 75 9.05 -0.43 4.60
C LEU A 75 10.04 -0.39 5.78
N LYS A 76 10.57 0.80 6.11
CA LYS A 76 11.53 0.97 7.22
C LYS A 76 12.75 0.06 7.00
N MET A 77 13.17 -0.68 8.01
CA MET A 77 14.39 -1.51 7.93
C MET A 77 14.13 -2.89 7.32
N THR A 78 13.01 -3.51 7.68
CA THR A 78 12.72 -4.94 7.45
C THR A 78 11.35 -5.21 6.85
N GLY A 79 10.56 -4.17 6.56
CA GLY A 79 9.25 -4.34 5.93
C GLY A 79 9.38 -4.97 4.55
N SER A 80 8.43 -5.83 4.23
CA SER A 80 8.31 -6.54 2.96
C SER A 80 6.87 -6.50 2.48
N LEU A 81 6.68 -6.58 1.16
CA LEU A 81 5.39 -6.78 0.53
C LEU A 81 5.38 -8.16 -0.13
N LEU A 82 4.29 -8.89 0.08
CA LEU A 82 4.11 -10.24 -0.43
C LEU A 82 2.78 -10.27 -1.19
N LEU A 83 2.83 -10.68 -2.46
CA LEU A 83 1.64 -11.01 -3.22
C LEU A 83 1.45 -12.53 -3.15
N LYS A 84 0.27 -12.96 -2.71
CA LYS A 84 -0.12 -14.37 -2.72
C LYS A 84 -1.17 -14.58 -3.81
N PRO A 85 -1.02 -15.60 -4.67
CA PRO A 85 -2.03 -15.97 -5.66
C PRO A 85 -3.31 -16.51 -5.02
#